data_AF-K7M621-F1
#
_entry.id   AF-K7M621-F1
#
_cell.length_a   1.000
_cell.length_b   1.000
_cell.length_c   1.000
_cell.angle_alpha   90.00
_cell.angle_beta   90.00
_cell.angle_gamma   90.00
#
_symmetry.space_group_name_H-M   'P 1'
#
loop_
_entity.id
_entity.type
_entity.pdbx_description
1 polymer ?
#
loop_
_entity_poly.entity_id
_entity_poly.type
_entity_poly.pdbx_seq_one_letter_code
_entity_poly.pdbx_strand_id
1 'polypeptide(L)'
;MSPICVTVTVPNSARPSNRISCIRIHASLVDSSSDFVKRMELAWSISQQSMPIACTSCNSKGHTECKWCGGTGFFIIGDNMLCEVPSRNTSCVVCRGKGSRCCSDCQGTGFRAKWLKEPPTSK
;
A
#
# COMPACT_ATOMS: atom_id res chain seq x y z
N MET A 1 -32.94 5.48 -0.96
CA MET A 1 -32.66 5.93 -2.35
C MET A 1 -31.44 5.17 -2.85
N SER A 2 -31.56 4.43 -3.95
CA SER A 2 -30.42 3.73 -4.56
C SER A 2 -29.51 4.71 -5.31
N PRO A 3 -28.18 4.58 -5.23
CA PRO A 3 -27.27 5.48 -5.93
C PRO A 3 -27.30 5.26 -7.45
N ILE A 4 -27.09 6.34 -8.20
CA ILE A 4 -27.10 6.36 -9.67
C ILE A 4 -25.64 6.47 -10.14
N CYS A 5 -25.17 5.51 -10.95
CA CYS A 5 -23.89 5.65 -11.64
C CYS A 5 -24.12 6.24 -13.03
N VAL A 6 -23.24 7.17 -13.41
CA VAL A 6 -23.26 7.83 -14.70
C VAL A 6 -22.00 7.44 -15.45
N THR A 7 -22.14 6.58 -16.46
CA THR A 7 -21.04 6.28 -17.38
C THR A 7 -21.10 7.26 -18.53
N VAL A 8 -20.03 8.05 -18.68
CA VAL A 8 -19.85 8.97 -19.81
C VAL A 8 -18.95 8.29 -20.83
N THR A 9 -19.53 7.87 -21.95
CA THR A 9 -18.74 7.31 -23.05
C THR A 9 -18.44 8.43 -24.04
N VAL A 10 -17.16 8.81 -24.14
CA VAL A 10 -16.69 9.74 -25.17
C VAL A 10 -16.32 8.93 -26.41
N PRO A 11 -16.92 9.18 -27.59
CA PRO A 11 -16.57 8.44 -28.79
C PRO A 11 -15.14 8.76 -29.22
N ASN A 12 -14.28 7.74 -29.29
CA ASN A 12 -12.95 7.87 -29.87
C ASN A 12 -13.05 7.67 -31.38
N SER A 13 -13.24 8.75 -32.15
CA SER A 13 -13.20 8.68 -33.61
C SER A 13 -12.40 9.86 -34.18
N ALA A 14 -11.17 9.54 -34.59
CA ALA A 14 -10.22 10.40 -35.30
C ALA A 14 -10.65 10.70 -36.76
N ARG A 15 -11.87 11.23 -36.95
CA ARG A 15 -12.31 11.68 -38.28
C ARG A 15 -13.04 13.02 -38.19
N PRO A 16 -12.51 14.10 -38.80
CA PRO A 16 -13.17 15.40 -38.81
C PRO A 16 -14.27 15.34 -39.85
N SER A 17 -15.47 14.97 -39.42
CA SER A 17 -16.68 15.27 -40.15
C SER A 17 -17.74 15.66 -39.14
N ASN A 18 -18.19 16.91 -39.31
CA ASN A 18 -19.11 17.79 -38.59
C ASN A 18 -20.40 17.19 -37.95
N ARG A 19 -20.44 15.91 -37.60
CA ARG A 19 -21.52 15.35 -36.80
C ARG A 19 -21.15 15.57 -35.35
N ILE A 20 -21.91 16.43 -34.70
CA ILE A 20 -21.96 16.59 -33.24
C ILE A 20 -21.89 15.19 -32.64
N SER A 21 -20.73 14.83 -32.08
CA SER A 21 -20.55 13.56 -31.42
C SER A 21 -21.40 13.66 -30.15
N CYS A 22 -22.60 13.07 -30.18
CA CYS A 22 -23.48 13.09 -29.01
C CYS A 22 -22.77 12.36 -27.87
N ILE A 23 -22.49 13.08 -26.79
CA ILE A 23 -22.11 12.46 -25.52
C ILE A 23 -23.29 11.59 -25.10
N ARG A 24 -23.08 10.27 -25.06
CA ARG A 24 -24.08 9.35 -24.53
C ARG A 24 -23.83 9.19 -23.04
N ILE A 25 -24.80 9.66 -22.26
CA ILE A 25 -24.88 9.46 -20.83
C ILE A 25 -25.72 8.21 -20.61
N HIS A 26 -25.10 7.13 -20.13
CA HIS A 26 -25.85 5.97 -19.67
C HIS A 26 -25.97 6.05 -18.15
N ALA A 27 -27.20 6.25 -17.67
CA ALA A 27 -27.53 6.14 -16.26
C ALA A 27 -28.06 4.73 -16.01
N SER A 28 -27.32 3.94 -15.25
CA SER A 28 -27.77 2.62 -14.78
C SER A 28 -28.00 2.67 -13.28
N LEU A 29 -29.07 2.02 -12.83
CA LEU A 29 -29.21 1.68 -11.42
C LEU A 29 -28.06 0.73 -11.06
N VAL A 30 -27.25 1.14 -10.09
CA VAL A 30 -26.17 0.29 -9.60
C VAL A 30 -26.77 -0.68 -8.60
N ASP A 31 -26.21 -1.89 -8.55
CA ASP A 31 -26.56 -2.88 -7.54
C ASP A 31 -26.49 -2.19 -6.16
N SER A 32 -27.60 -2.22 -5.40
CA SER A 32 -27.74 -1.51 -4.13
C SER A 32 -26.93 -2.16 -3.00
N SER A 33 -25.86 -2.87 -3.36
CA SER A 33 -24.91 -3.45 -2.44
C SER A 33 -24.33 -2.36 -1.55
N SER A 34 -24.30 -2.63 -0.24
CA SER A 34 -23.65 -1.79 0.76
C SER A 34 -22.17 -1.49 0.43
N ASP A 35 -21.56 -2.27 -0.46
CA ASP A 35 -20.18 -2.09 -0.89
C ASP A 35 -20.00 -0.96 -1.90
N PHE A 36 -21.05 -0.56 -2.64
CA PHE A 36 -20.95 0.55 -3.59
C PHE A 36 -20.69 1.87 -2.87
N VAL A 37 -21.49 2.18 -1.84
CA VAL A 37 -21.34 3.42 -1.07
C VAL A 37 -19.94 3.48 -0.45
N LYS A 38 -19.48 2.38 0.15
CA LYS A 38 -18.12 2.28 0.71
C LYS A 38 -17.03 2.52 -0.33
N ARG A 39 -17.19 2.02 -1.56
CA ARG A 39 -16.23 2.25 -2.66
C ARG A 39 -16.22 3.71 -3.10
N MET A 40 -17.38 4.36 -3.17
CA MET A 40 -17.48 5.78 -3.52
C MET A 40 -16.87 6.67 -2.43
N GLU A 41 -17.14 6.39 -1.15
CA GLU A 41 -16.53 7.09 -0.01
C GLU A 41 -15.01 6.90 0.01
N LEU A 42 -14.53 5.70 -0.28
CA LEU A 42 -13.10 5.41 -0.39
C LEU A 42 -12.47 6.15 -1.58
N ALA A 43 -13.10 6.14 -2.76
CA ALA A 43 -12.62 6.88 -3.93
C ALA A 43 -12.57 8.39 -3.67
N TRP A 44 -13.57 8.94 -2.97
CA TRP A 44 -13.60 10.33 -2.53
C TRP A 44 -12.50 10.65 -1.51
N SER A 45 -12.19 9.72 -0.61
CA SER A 45 -11.08 9.88 0.34
C SER A 45 -9.71 9.82 -0.36
N ILE A 46 -9.58 8.99 -1.38
CA ILE A 46 -8.38 8.90 -2.23
C ILE A 46 -8.19 10.19 -3.03
N SER A 47 -9.24 10.74 -3.64
CA SER A 47 -9.14 11.96 -4.47
C SER A 47 -8.74 13.20 -3.67
N GLN A 48 -9.09 13.26 -2.39
CA GLN A 48 -8.68 14.34 -1.49
C GLN A 48 -7.23 14.22 -1.01
N GLN A 49 -6.56 13.09 -1.22
CA GLN A 49 -5.23 12.88 -0.66
C GLN A 49 -4.15 13.52 -1.56
N SER A 50 -3.64 14.68 -1.14
CA SER A 50 -2.52 15.34 -1.81
C SER A 50 -1.16 14.70 -1.50
N MET A 51 -0.94 14.30 -0.24
CA MET A 51 0.36 13.79 0.24
C MET A 51 0.17 12.60 1.17
N PRO A 52 1.07 11.60 1.13
CA PRO A 52 1.05 10.50 2.08
C PRO A 52 1.55 10.95 3.46
N ILE A 53 1.18 10.24 4.52
CA ILE A 53 1.62 10.50 5.89
C ILE A 53 2.86 9.67 6.23
N ALA A 54 3.73 10.21 7.07
CA ALA A 54 4.87 9.50 7.63
C ALA A 54 4.41 8.23 8.38
N CYS A 55 5.05 7.09 8.13
CA CYS A 55 4.80 5.88 8.89
C CYS A 55 5.39 6.02 10.30
N THR A 56 4.54 6.13 11.31
CA THR A 56 4.93 6.26 12.72
C THR A 56 5.66 5.02 13.22
N SER A 57 5.24 3.82 12.81
CA SER A 57 5.83 2.55 13.25
C SER A 57 7.31 2.35 12.88
N CYS A 58 7.80 3.04 11.84
CA CYS A 58 9.22 3.00 11.45
C CYS A 58 9.86 4.38 11.39
N ASN A 59 9.18 5.42 11.88
CA ASN A 59 9.57 6.83 11.74
C ASN A 59 10.03 7.19 10.32
N SER A 60 9.22 6.83 9.32
CA SER A 60 9.50 7.05 7.89
C SER A 60 10.73 6.34 7.31
N LYS A 61 11.37 5.41 8.01
CA LYS A 61 12.54 4.68 7.50
C LYS A 61 12.20 3.58 6.50
N GLY A 62 10.94 3.14 6.43
CA GLY A 62 10.50 2.01 5.61
C GLY A 62 10.88 0.63 6.16
N HIS A 63 11.86 0.56 7.05
CA HIS A 63 12.36 -0.68 7.64
C HIS A 63 12.38 -0.62 9.17
N THR A 64 12.24 -1.79 9.78
CA THR A 64 12.45 -2.00 11.21
C THR A 64 13.62 -2.96 11.42
N GLU A 65 14.32 -2.78 12.53
CA GLU A 65 15.42 -3.65 12.92
C GLU A 65 14.97 -5.12 13.04
N CYS A 66 15.77 -6.04 12.51
CA CYS A 66 15.50 -7.46 12.68
C CYS A 66 15.74 -7.86 14.14
N LYS A 67 14.64 -8.09 14.87
CA LYS A 67 14.67 -8.47 16.29
C LYS A 67 15.43 -9.77 16.58
N TRP A 68 15.55 -10.65 15.60
CA TRP A 68 16.24 -11.93 15.78
C TRP A 68 17.76 -11.80 15.74
N CYS A 69 18.31 -10.85 14.97
CA CYS A 69 19.77 -10.62 14.90
C CYS A 69 20.21 -9.27 15.50
N GLY A 70 19.30 -8.53 16.15
CA GLY A 70 19.59 -7.21 16.72
C GLY A 70 20.23 -6.25 15.72
N GLY A 71 19.75 -6.22 14.48
CA GLY A 71 20.29 -5.32 13.46
C GLY A 71 21.56 -5.80 12.74
N THR A 72 22.23 -6.84 13.25
CA THR A 72 23.55 -7.25 12.73
C THR A 72 23.49 -7.96 11.38
N GLY A 73 22.41 -8.67 11.11
CA GLY A 73 22.29 -9.51 9.93
C GLY A 73 22.98 -10.88 10.05
N PHE A 74 23.56 -11.24 11.19
CA PHE A 74 24.23 -12.54 11.38
C PHE A 74 23.34 -13.60 12.03
N PHE A 75 23.70 -14.87 11.83
CA PHE A 75 23.15 -16.00 12.57
C PHE A 75 23.68 -15.99 14.00
N ILE A 76 22.80 -15.81 14.99
CA ILE A 76 23.15 -15.77 16.41
C ILE A 76 22.73 -17.09 17.06
N ILE A 77 23.67 -17.76 17.76
CA ILE A 77 23.37 -18.89 18.64
C ILE A 77 23.73 -18.47 20.07
N GLY A 78 22.74 -18.39 20.95
CA GLY A 78 22.95 -17.85 22.31
C GLY A 78 23.36 -16.37 22.23
N ASP A 79 24.49 -16.02 22.85
CA ASP A 79 25.04 -14.66 22.85
C ASP A 79 26.21 -14.47 21.87
N ASN A 80 26.62 -15.53 21.18
CA ASN A 80 27.78 -15.51 20.30
C ASN A 80 27.37 -15.31 18.83
N MET A 81 27.97 -14.31 18.18
CA MET A 81 27.88 -14.14 16.73
C MET A 81 28.82 -15.15 16.06
N LEU A 82 28.30 -16.04 15.22
CA LEU A 82 29.12 -17.00 14.46
C LEU A 82 29.79 -16.33 13.24
N CYS A 83 30.45 -15.20 13.44
CA CYS A 83 31.21 -14.51 12.40
C CYS A 83 32.38 -15.35 11.87
N GLU A 84 32.92 -16.24 12.70
CA GLU A 84 34.18 -16.96 12.43
C GLU A 84 34.02 -18.39 11.94
N VAL A 85 32.79 -18.94 11.89
CA VAL A 85 32.57 -20.31 11.44
C VAL A 85 32.33 -20.32 9.92
N PRO A 86 33.27 -20.81 9.08
CA PRO A 86 33.14 -20.76 7.62
C PRO A 86 32.11 -21.77 7.08
N SER A 87 31.48 -22.57 7.94
CA SER A 87 30.53 -23.60 7.52
C SER A 87 29.15 -22.98 7.24
N ARG A 88 28.97 -22.53 5.99
CA ARG A 88 27.69 -22.32 5.30
C ARG A 88 26.65 -21.48 6.07
N ASN A 89 26.44 -20.26 5.57
CA ASN A 89 25.31 -19.38 5.89
C ASN A 89 25.41 -18.66 7.25
N THR A 90 26.37 -17.74 7.39
CA THR A 90 26.47 -16.82 8.54
C THR A 90 25.38 -15.75 8.57
N SER A 91 24.51 -15.69 7.57
CA SER A 91 23.44 -14.70 7.49
C SER A 91 22.26 -15.09 8.38
N CYS A 92 21.68 -14.09 9.04
CA CYS A 92 20.45 -14.22 9.80
C CYS A 92 19.36 -14.82 8.89
N VAL A 93 18.85 -15.99 9.25
CA VAL A 93 17.82 -16.69 8.47
C VAL A 93 16.51 -15.92 8.35
N VAL A 94 16.24 -15.02 9.29
CA VAL A 94 14.99 -14.23 9.35
C VAL A 94 15.04 -13.01 8.42
N CYS A 95 16.17 -12.29 8.38
CA CYS A 95 16.34 -11.11 7.52
C CYS A 95 17.23 -11.34 6.29
N ARG A 96 17.72 -12.56 6.11
CA ARG A 96 18.64 -12.97 5.04
C ARG A 96 19.89 -12.07 4.96
N GLY A 97 20.48 -11.75 6.10
CA GLY A 97 21.70 -10.91 6.13
C GLY A 97 21.46 -9.40 6.15
N LYS A 98 20.21 -8.92 6.02
CA LYS A 98 19.95 -7.47 5.88
C LYS A 98 20.00 -6.67 7.18
N GLY A 99 19.98 -7.34 8.34
CA GLY A 99 19.84 -6.68 9.65
C GLY A 99 18.47 -6.01 9.89
N SER A 100 17.63 -5.92 8.87
CA SER A 100 16.36 -5.20 8.92
C SER A 100 15.28 -5.94 8.13
N ARG A 101 14.02 -5.59 8.40
CA ARG A 101 12.86 -6.07 7.64
C ARG A 101 12.05 -4.88 7.17
N CYS A 102 11.32 -5.05 6.06
CA CYS A 102 10.33 -4.05 5.65
C CYS A 102 9.34 -3.87 6.79
N CYS A 103 9.04 -2.61 7.11
CA CYS A 103 7.99 -2.28 8.05
C CYS A 103 6.66 -2.83 7.50
N SER A 104 5.96 -3.64 8.28
CA SER A 104 4.68 -4.25 7.91
C SER A 104 3.60 -3.20 7.64
N ASP A 105 3.72 -2.04 8.27
CA ASP A 105 2.71 -0.99 8.23
C ASP A 105 2.80 -0.09 7.00
N CYS A 106 3.98 0.10 6.42
CA CYS A 106 4.16 0.85 5.18
C CYS A 106 4.70 0.00 4.03
N GLN A 107 4.88 -1.31 4.23
CA GLN A 107 5.39 -2.24 3.22
C GLN A 107 6.71 -1.79 2.58
N GLY A 108 7.59 -1.17 3.37
CA GLY A 108 8.90 -0.68 2.89
C GLY A 108 8.94 0.77 2.40
N THR A 109 7.81 1.45 2.21
CA THR A 109 7.83 2.81 1.61
C THR A 109 8.24 3.92 2.57
N GLY A 110 8.08 3.71 3.89
CA GLY A 110 8.20 4.76 4.91
C GLY A 110 6.96 5.65 5.03
N PHE A 111 5.98 5.52 4.14
CA PHE A 111 4.80 6.38 4.11
C PHE A 111 3.51 5.56 3.99
N ARG A 112 2.42 6.08 4.54
CA ARG A 112 1.08 5.48 4.44
C ARG A 112 0.13 6.45 3.77
N ALA A 113 -0.86 5.90 3.09
CA ALA A 113 -2.01 6.69 2.69
C ALA A 113 -2.83 7.08 3.94
N LYS A 114 -3.31 8.32 3.98
CA LYS A 114 -4.14 8.86 5.07
C LYS A 114 -5.50 8.16 5.17
N TRP A 115 -6.04 7.69 4.05
CA TRP A 115 -7.31 6.97 4.00
C TRP A 115 -7.19 5.51 4.50
N LEU A 116 -5.97 4.98 4.64
CA LEU A 116 -5.77 3.70 5.32
C LEU A 116 -6.03 3.92 6.81
N LYS A 117 -6.80 3.01 7.43
CA LYS A 117 -6.94 2.98 8.90
C LYS A 117 -5.55 3.03 9.53
N GLU A 118 -5.42 3.75 10.65
CA GLU A 118 -4.19 3.73 11.42
C GLU A 118 -3.79 2.27 11.70
N PRO A 119 -2.49 1.94 11.64
CA PRO A 119 -2.06 0.61 12.05
C PRO A 119 -2.56 0.38 13.48
N PRO A 120 -2.98 -0.85 13.84
CA PRO A 120 -3.23 -1.17 15.23
C PRO A 120 -1.96 -0.81 16.00
N THR A 121 -2.07 0.15 16.91
CA THR A 121 -0.99 0.50 17.81
C THR A 121 -0.59 -0.80 18.49
N SER A 122 0.61 -1.32 18.19
CA SER A 122 1.16 -2.41 18.99
C SER A 122 1.20 -1.90 20.42
N LYS A 123 0.44 -2.54 21.31
CA LYS A 123 0.63 -2.39 22.75
C LYS A 123 2.04 -2.80 23.12
#